data_AF-A0A956J0V4-F1
#
_entry.id   AF-A0A956J0V4-F1
#
_cell.length_a   1.000
_cell.length_b   1.000
_cell.length_c   1.000
_cell.angle_alpha   90.00
_cell.angle_beta   90.00
_cell.angle_gamma   90.00
#
_symmetry.space_group_name_H-M   'P 1'
#
loop_
_entity.id
_entity.type
_entity.pdbx_description
1 polymer ?
#
loop_
_entity_poly.entity_id
_entity_poly.type
_entity_poly.pdbx_seq_one_letter_code
_entity_poly.pdbx_strand_id
1 'polypeptide(L)'
;MSAMDTSEVLTTSLSASGACREALLALEWLETNGLGGFASSSVAGANTRKYHGLLVSRTPEPHLLLSKLDPTLISAGQRIELGTNLFPGVVHPRGFESVTSFSASPFPRWRYALKQGTFERAVMMPRGEDAVLLRFSLSVDAAPCEL
;
A
#
# COMPACT_ATOMS: atom_id res chain seq x y z
N MET A 1 -35.15 0.09 -21.16
CA MET A 1 -33.78 0.58 -21.42
C MET A 1 -32.92 0.03 -20.32
N SER A 2 -32.04 -0.91 -20.68
CA SER A 2 -31.48 -1.96 -19.82
C SER A 2 -30.68 -1.43 -18.64
N ALA A 3 -30.87 -2.08 -17.48
CA ALA A 3 -29.91 -2.09 -16.40
C ALA A 3 -28.57 -2.63 -16.94
N MET A 4 -27.48 -1.90 -16.70
CA MET A 4 -26.11 -2.41 -16.86
C MET A 4 -25.64 -2.87 -15.49
N ASP A 5 -25.89 -4.14 -15.25
CA ASP A 5 -25.07 -4.99 -14.40
C ASP A 5 -23.64 -4.99 -14.96
N THR A 6 -22.67 -4.58 -14.14
CA THR A 6 -21.23 -4.82 -14.37
C THR A 6 -20.61 -5.20 -13.04
N SER A 7 -21.11 -6.31 -12.50
CA SER A 7 -20.43 -7.10 -11.49
C SER A 7 -19.30 -7.90 -12.15
N GLU A 8 -18.06 -7.42 -12.06
CA GLU A 8 -16.84 -8.25 -12.08
C GLU A 8 -15.63 -7.42 -11.63
N VAL A 9 -15.61 -7.07 -10.34
CA VAL A 9 -14.39 -6.57 -9.70
C VAL A 9 -13.54 -7.80 -9.37
N LEU A 10 -12.45 -8.00 -10.12
CA LEU A 10 -11.38 -8.95 -9.80
C LEU A 10 -10.74 -8.56 -8.46
N THR A 11 -11.41 -8.94 -7.37
CA THR A 11 -10.87 -8.89 -6.01
C THR A 11 -9.88 -10.03 -5.91
N THR A 12 -8.65 -9.81 -6.34
CA THR A 12 -7.57 -10.78 -6.16
C THR A 12 -7.16 -10.72 -4.69
N SER A 13 -7.92 -11.37 -3.81
CA SER A 13 -7.58 -11.50 -2.40
C SER A 13 -6.44 -12.52 -2.27
N LEU A 14 -5.19 -12.03 -2.25
CA LEU A 14 -4.07 -12.89 -1.85
C LEU A 14 -4.16 -13.19 -0.35
N SER A 15 -4.53 -14.43 -0.01
CA SER A 15 -4.31 -15.02 1.31
C SER A 15 -2.85 -15.49 1.39
N ALA A 16 -2.02 -14.78 2.14
CA ALA A 16 -0.57 -14.95 2.05
C ALA A 16 -0.02 -15.95 3.10
N SER A 17 0.28 -17.19 2.66
CA SER A 17 1.24 -18.08 3.34
C SER A 17 2.68 -17.54 3.22
N GLY A 18 3.64 -18.06 4.00
CA GLY A 18 5.02 -17.51 4.07
C GLY A 18 5.72 -17.34 2.71
N ALA A 19 5.66 -18.33 1.83
CA ALA A 19 6.22 -18.26 0.47
C ALA A 19 5.41 -17.34 -0.49
N CYS A 20 4.13 -17.14 -0.22
CA CYS A 20 3.26 -16.23 -0.97
C CYS A 20 3.63 -14.75 -0.73
N ARG A 21 4.35 -14.45 0.37
CA ARG A 21 4.67 -13.06 0.77
C ARG A 21 5.86 -12.45 0.04
N GLU A 22 6.86 -13.25 -0.33
CA GLU A 22 7.98 -12.77 -1.17
C GLU A 22 7.49 -12.38 -2.57
N ALA A 23 6.41 -13.00 -3.06
CA ALA A 23 5.78 -12.60 -4.32
C ALA A 23 5.31 -11.12 -4.31
N LEU A 24 5.05 -10.53 -3.14
CA LEU A 24 4.68 -9.12 -3.02
C LEU A 24 5.81 -8.16 -3.42
N LEU A 25 7.08 -8.62 -3.41
CA LEU A 25 8.22 -7.84 -3.92
C LEU A 25 8.21 -7.76 -5.46
N ALA A 26 7.64 -8.76 -6.12
CA ALA A 26 7.58 -8.84 -7.58
C ALA A 26 6.31 -8.19 -8.16
N LEU A 27 5.23 -8.11 -7.39
CA LEU A 27 4.00 -7.40 -7.79
C LEU A 27 4.21 -5.90 -7.65
N GLU A 28 3.75 -5.14 -8.65
CA GLU A 28 3.87 -3.68 -8.71
C GLU A 28 2.48 -3.01 -8.81
N TRP A 29 2.38 -1.77 -8.36
CA TRP A 29 1.19 -0.93 -8.52
C TRP A 29 1.57 0.44 -9.05
N LEU A 30 0.63 1.08 -9.76
CA LEU A 30 0.80 2.40 -10.36
C LEU A 30 -0.51 3.19 -10.20
N GLU A 31 -0.39 4.40 -9.68
CA GLU A 31 -1.45 5.39 -9.55
C GLU A 31 -1.01 6.65 -10.29
N THR A 32 -1.88 7.26 -11.09
CA THR A 32 -1.51 8.41 -11.95
C THR A 32 -2.36 9.63 -11.65
N ASN A 33 -1.79 10.83 -11.75
CA ASN A 33 -2.55 12.07 -11.61
C ASN A 33 -3.15 12.60 -12.93
N GLY A 34 -2.91 11.93 -14.07
CA GLY A 34 -3.39 12.36 -15.38
C GLY A 34 -2.64 13.52 -16.03
N LEU A 35 -1.59 14.06 -15.39
CA LEU A 35 -0.66 15.04 -15.96
C LEU A 35 0.65 14.40 -16.44
N GLY A 36 0.76 13.08 -16.32
CA GLY A 36 1.98 12.31 -16.53
C GLY A 36 2.86 12.21 -15.28
N GLY A 37 2.41 12.72 -14.14
CA GLY A 37 2.92 12.37 -12.81
C GLY A 37 2.28 11.09 -12.28
N PHE A 38 2.98 10.39 -11.39
CA PHE A 38 2.56 9.10 -10.87
C PHE A 38 3.14 8.76 -9.49
N ALA A 39 2.51 7.78 -8.85
CA ALA A 39 2.99 7.08 -7.67
C ALA A 39 3.07 5.59 -8.00
N SER A 40 4.18 4.94 -7.71
CA SER A 40 4.38 3.52 -7.95
C SER A 40 5.34 2.90 -6.96
N SER A 41 5.14 1.63 -6.68
CA SER A 41 6.08 0.81 -5.91
C SER A 41 5.76 -0.67 -6.11
N SER A 42 6.52 -1.55 -5.46
CA SER A 42 6.06 -2.93 -5.27
C SER A 42 4.90 -2.98 -4.28
N VAL A 43 4.12 -4.06 -4.30
CA VAL A 43 3.07 -4.32 -3.30
C VAL A 43 3.67 -4.49 -1.91
N ALA A 44 4.91 -4.97 -1.79
CA ALA A 44 5.66 -4.99 -0.54
C ALA A 44 6.07 -3.59 -0.03
N GLY A 45 5.92 -2.54 -0.86
CA GLY A 45 6.35 -1.18 -0.54
C GLY A 45 7.86 -0.97 -0.68
N ALA A 46 8.58 -1.88 -1.35
CA ALA A 46 9.99 -1.72 -1.67
C ALA A 46 10.20 -1.05 -3.04
N ASN A 47 11.16 -0.14 -3.12
CA ASN A 47 11.58 0.48 -4.37
C ASN A 47 12.59 -0.45 -5.09
N THR A 48 12.06 -1.39 -5.89
CA THR A 48 12.82 -2.37 -6.69
C THR A 48 13.25 -1.83 -8.06
N ARG A 49 12.72 -0.69 -8.50
CA ARG A 49 12.97 -0.05 -9.80
C ARG A 49 13.43 1.39 -9.63
N LYS A 50 14.16 1.92 -10.62
CA LYS A 50 14.66 3.30 -10.66
C LYS A 50 13.55 4.35 -10.51
N TYR A 51 12.37 4.08 -11.05
CA TYR A 51 11.25 5.01 -11.09
C TYR A 51 10.19 4.77 -10.00
N HIS A 52 10.42 3.85 -9.05
CA HIS A 52 9.52 3.71 -7.92
C HIS A 52 9.59 4.95 -7.00
N GLY A 53 8.43 5.46 -6.64
CA GLY A 53 8.26 6.72 -5.94
C GLY A 53 6.82 6.94 -5.52
N LEU A 54 6.58 7.55 -4.37
CA LEU A 54 5.23 7.96 -3.96
C LEU A 54 4.76 9.26 -4.61
N LEU A 55 5.68 10.09 -5.09
CA LEU A 55 5.33 11.28 -5.86
C LEU A 55 6.42 11.54 -6.90
N VAL A 56 6.13 11.19 -8.15
CA VAL A 56 6.89 11.58 -9.32
C VAL A 56 6.08 12.61 -10.08
N SER A 57 6.54 13.86 -10.12
CA SER A 57 5.93 14.91 -10.95
C SER A 57 6.61 14.94 -12.32
N ARG A 58 5.86 15.33 -13.35
CA ARG A 58 6.39 15.49 -14.71
C ARG A 58 6.27 16.96 -15.11
N THR A 59 7.30 17.77 -14.85
CA THR A 59 7.53 19.03 -15.58
C THR A 59 8.90 19.67 -15.28
N PRO A 60 9.69 20.07 -16.29
CA PRO A 60 9.70 19.60 -17.69
C PRO A 60 10.25 18.17 -17.84
N GLU A 61 10.96 17.67 -16.84
CA GLU A 61 11.46 16.29 -16.73
C GLU A 61 10.80 15.56 -15.54
N PRO A 62 10.82 14.21 -15.49
CA PRO A 62 10.35 13.47 -14.33
C PRO A 62 11.22 13.74 -13.10
N HIS A 63 10.63 14.32 -12.06
CA HIS A 63 11.29 14.56 -10.77
C HIS A 63 10.67 13.69 -9.69
N LEU A 64 11.51 12.93 -8.98
CA LEU A 64 11.10 12.19 -7.79
C LEU A 64 11.04 13.15 -6.60
N LEU A 65 9.84 13.55 -6.20
CA LEU A 65 9.60 14.48 -5.09
C LEU A 65 9.45 13.74 -3.76
N LEU A 66 8.92 12.51 -3.78
CA LEU A 66 8.82 11.65 -2.60
C LEU A 66 9.17 10.21 -2.97
N SER A 67 10.30 9.72 -2.49
CA SER A 67 10.75 8.35 -2.79
C SER A 67 9.86 7.29 -2.14
N LYS A 68 9.58 7.43 -0.85
CA LYS A 68 8.86 6.42 -0.06
C LYS A 68 8.44 6.98 1.30
N LEU A 69 7.48 6.32 1.93
CA LEU A 69 7.13 6.49 3.34
C LEU A 69 7.23 5.15 4.08
N ASP A 70 7.92 5.14 5.22
CA ASP A 70 8.09 4.00 6.12
C ASP A 70 7.36 4.23 7.46
N PRO A 71 6.03 4.02 7.52
CA PRO A 71 5.29 4.21 8.76
C PRO A 71 5.61 3.11 9.77
N THR A 72 5.63 3.51 11.04
CA THR A 72 5.71 2.58 12.17
C THR A 72 4.47 2.73 13.03
N LEU A 73 3.79 1.63 13.31
CA LEU A 73 2.67 1.59 14.25
C LEU A 73 3.16 1.27 15.65
N ILE A 74 2.51 1.89 16.63
CA ILE A 74 2.65 1.56 18.04
C ILE A 74 1.28 1.14 18.54
N SER A 75 1.12 -0.14 18.91
CA SER A 75 -0.15 -0.71 19.38
C SER A 75 0.10 -1.62 20.57
N ALA A 76 -0.59 -1.40 21.69
CA ALA A 76 -0.44 -2.17 22.93
C ALA A 76 1.03 -2.39 23.36
N GLY A 77 1.87 -1.36 23.25
CA GLY A 77 3.30 -1.42 23.59
C GLY A 77 4.18 -2.14 22.55
N GLN A 78 3.61 -2.67 21.46
CA GLN A 78 4.35 -3.28 20.37
C GLN A 78 4.62 -2.27 19.25
N ARG A 79 5.87 -2.23 18.79
CA ARG A 79 6.30 -1.48 17.60
C ARG A 79 6.21 -2.38 16.37
N ILE A 80 5.48 -1.95 15.35
CA ILE A 80 5.30 -2.68 14.08
C ILE A 80 5.75 -1.79 12.93
N GLU A 81 6.90 -2.12 12.34
CA GLU A 81 7.45 -1.39 11.20
C GLU A 81 6.82 -1.91 9.92
N LEU A 82 6.07 -1.05 9.21
CA LEU A 82 5.35 -1.42 7.99
C LEU A 82 6.20 -1.22 6.73
N GLY A 83 7.40 -0.67 6.88
CA GLY A 83 8.33 -0.44 5.79
C GLY A 83 8.97 -1.73 5.26
N THR A 84 9.37 -1.69 4.00
CA THR A 84 10.21 -2.74 3.37
C THR A 84 11.36 -2.12 2.60
N ASN A 85 12.60 -2.27 3.04
CA ASN A 85 13.78 -1.80 2.31
C ASN A 85 14.70 -2.95 1.94
N LEU A 86 15.29 -2.87 0.75
CA LEU A 86 16.21 -3.86 0.21
C LEU A 86 17.63 -3.32 0.30
N PHE A 87 18.48 -4.03 1.01
CA PHE A 87 19.91 -3.80 1.09
C PHE A 87 20.65 -5.04 0.54
N PRO A 88 21.96 -4.93 0.22
CA PRO A 88 22.73 -6.08 -0.24
C PRO A 88 22.63 -7.26 0.74
N GLY A 89 21.94 -8.33 0.33
CA GLY A 89 21.76 -9.54 1.12
C GLY A 89 20.79 -9.44 2.31
N VAL A 90 20.11 -8.30 2.54
CA VAL A 90 19.18 -8.15 3.67
C VAL A 90 17.96 -7.31 3.33
N VAL A 91 16.80 -7.74 3.81
CA VAL A 91 15.54 -6.99 3.74
C VAL A 91 15.19 -6.52 5.14
N HIS A 92 15.17 -5.20 5.37
CA HIS A 92 14.85 -4.63 6.66
C HIS A 92 14.31 -3.20 6.55
N PRO A 93 13.19 -2.83 7.20
CA PRO A 93 12.28 -3.71 7.92
C PRO A 93 11.58 -4.70 6.96
N ARG A 94 10.89 -5.71 7.51
CA ARG A 94 10.13 -6.73 6.75
C ARG A 94 8.62 -6.51 6.86
N GLY A 95 8.18 -5.25 6.75
CA GLY A 95 6.78 -4.87 6.97
C GLY A 95 5.77 -5.55 6.05
N PHE A 96 6.19 -5.98 4.86
CA PHE A 96 5.40 -6.80 3.95
C PHE A 96 4.91 -8.13 4.57
N GLU A 97 5.59 -8.64 5.60
CA GLU A 97 5.16 -9.83 6.37
C GLU A 97 3.98 -9.55 7.30
N SER A 98 3.59 -8.29 7.48
CA SER A 98 2.38 -7.94 8.23
C SER A 98 1.17 -7.70 7.31
N VAL A 99 1.37 -7.68 5.99
CA VAL A 99 0.27 -7.44 5.02
C VAL A 99 -0.65 -8.65 4.99
N THR A 100 -1.94 -8.44 5.27
CA THR A 100 -2.97 -9.48 5.22
C THR A 100 -3.76 -9.45 3.92
N SER A 101 -3.90 -8.28 3.30
CA SER A 101 -4.50 -8.17 1.96
C SER A 101 -4.02 -6.91 1.25
N PHE A 102 -4.02 -6.96 -0.07
CA PHE A 102 -3.78 -5.83 -0.96
C PHE A 102 -4.91 -5.72 -1.99
N SER A 103 -5.33 -4.49 -2.30
CA SER A 103 -6.21 -4.20 -3.44
C SER A 103 -5.63 -3.02 -4.22
N ALA A 104 -5.56 -3.13 -5.54
CA ALA A 104 -5.17 -2.02 -6.41
C ALA A 104 -6.34 -1.08 -6.73
N SER A 105 -7.59 -1.56 -6.62
CA SER A 105 -8.80 -0.82 -6.99
C SER A 105 -9.67 -0.51 -5.76
N PRO A 106 -10.29 0.68 -5.67
CA PRO A 106 -10.20 1.82 -6.62
C PRO A 106 -8.86 2.57 -6.56
N PHE A 107 -8.03 2.29 -5.56
CA PHE A 107 -6.69 2.83 -5.41
C PHE A 107 -5.87 1.87 -4.52
N PRO A 108 -4.53 1.87 -4.63
CA PRO A 108 -3.65 0.97 -3.86
C PRO A 108 -3.92 1.02 -2.35
N ARG A 109 -4.27 -0.14 -1.78
CA ARG A 109 -4.69 -0.28 -0.40
C ARG A 109 -4.12 -1.55 0.21
N TRP A 110 -3.58 -1.42 1.41
CA TRP A 110 -3.03 -2.50 2.23
C TRP A 110 -3.83 -2.61 3.52
N ARG A 111 -4.10 -3.85 3.95
CA ARG A 111 -4.59 -4.14 5.30
C ARG A 111 -3.57 -4.94 6.08
N TYR A 112 -3.56 -4.70 7.38
CA TYR A 112 -2.69 -5.33 8.36
C TYR A 112 -3.53 -5.75 9.55
N ALA A 113 -3.38 -7.00 9.99
CA ALA A 113 -3.99 -7.44 11.25
C ALA A 113 -3.16 -6.90 12.42
N LEU A 114 -3.84 -6.31 13.40
CA LEU A 114 -3.25 -5.97 14.69
C LEU A 114 -3.73 -6.96 15.74
N LYS A 115 -3.16 -6.90 16.95
CA LYS A 115 -3.67 -7.70 18.08
C LYS A 115 -5.12 -7.37 18.44
N GLN A 116 -5.52 -6.12 18.23
CA GLN A 116 -6.84 -5.59 18.58
C GLN A 116 -7.30 -4.69 17.42
N GLY A 117 -7.90 -5.30 16.41
CA GLY A 117 -8.41 -4.62 15.23
C GLY A 117 -7.52 -4.68 13.99
N THR A 118 -7.75 -3.75 13.07
CA THR A 118 -7.16 -3.71 11.73
C THR A 118 -6.61 -2.34 11.42
N PHE A 119 -5.43 -2.30 10.80
CA PHE A 119 -4.88 -1.09 10.21
C PHE A 119 -4.99 -1.16 8.69
N GLU A 120 -5.40 -0.06 8.07
CA GLU A 120 -5.46 0.10 6.63
C GLU A 120 -4.61 1.31 6.21
N ARG A 121 -3.82 1.11 5.17
CA ARG A 121 -3.11 2.18 4.45
C ARG A 121 -3.62 2.25 3.02
N ALA A 122 -3.84 3.44 2.50
CA ALA A 122 -4.14 3.65 1.09
C ALA A 122 -3.31 4.81 0.51
N VAL A 123 -3.00 4.70 -0.78
CA VAL A 123 -2.32 5.73 -1.59
C VAL A 123 -3.25 6.14 -2.71
N MET A 124 -3.39 7.43 -2.97
CA MET A 124 -4.18 7.99 -4.07
C MET A 124 -3.45 9.19 -4.66
N MET A 125 -3.59 9.42 -5.96
CA MET A 125 -3.22 10.70 -6.57
C MET A 125 -4.48 11.45 -7.01
N PRO A 126 -4.70 12.69 -6.55
CA PRO A 126 -5.77 13.52 -7.10
C PRO A 126 -5.52 13.78 -8.58
N ARG A 127 -6.59 13.73 -9.38
CA ARG A 127 -6.49 14.00 -10.82
C ARG A 127 -6.20 15.49 -11.04
N GLY A 128 -5.21 15.80 -11.85
CA GLY A 128 -4.83 17.18 -12.20
C GLY A 128 -3.92 17.87 -11.19
N GLU A 129 -3.42 17.15 -10.17
CA GLU A 129 -2.52 17.72 -9.16
C GLU A 129 -1.25 16.88 -9.01
N ASP A 130 -0.09 17.55 -8.88
CA ASP A 130 1.17 16.90 -8.48
C ASP A 130 1.20 16.68 -6.96
N ALA A 131 0.25 15.90 -6.48
CA ALA A 131 0.07 15.57 -5.07
C ALA A 131 -0.17 14.06 -4.89
N VAL A 132 0.20 13.55 -3.73
CA VAL A 132 -0.15 12.21 -3.28
C VAL A 132 -0.87 12.29 -1.94
N LEU A 133 -1.99 11.58 -1.83
CA LEU A 133 -2.76 11.42 -0.61
C LEU A 133 -2.46 10.06 0.01
N LEU A 134 -2.13 10.09 1.29
CA LEU A 134 -1.92 8.92 2.12
C LEU A 134 -3.02 8.87 3.17
N ARG A 135 -3.87 7.84 3.10
CA ARG A 135 -4.91 7.63 4.09
C ARG A 135 -4.51 6.49 5.00
N PHE A 136 -4.57 6.76 6.31
CA PHE A 136 -4.41 5.76 7.36
C PHE A 136 -5.74 5.60 8.08
N SER A 137 -6.15 4.37 8.33
CA SER A 137 -7.37 4.07 9.08
C SER A 137 -7.08 2.96 10.07
N LEU A 138 -7.53 3.17 11.30
CA LEU A 138 -7.43 2.22 12.40
C LEU A 138 -8.84 1.86 12.82
N SER A 139 -9.15 0.57 12.82
CA SER A 139 -10.38 0.02 13.39
C SER A 139 -9.98 -0.83 14.58
N VAL A 140 -10.62 -0.63 15.72
CA VAL A 140 -10.37 -1.41 16.94
C VAL A 140 -11.51 -2.39 17.10
N ASP A 141 -11.20 -3.65 17.40
CA ASP A 141 -12.22 -4.62 17.75
C ASP A 141 -12.85 -4.18 19.08
N ALA A 142 -14.17 -4.00 19.11
CA ALA A 142 -14.85 -3.71 20.37
C ALA A 142 -14.59 -4.88 21.33
N ALA A 143 -14.32 -4.58 22.60
CA ALA A 143 -14.37 -5.60 23.63
C ALA A 143 -15.75 -6.28 23.56
N PRO A 144 -15.85 -7.61 23.71
CA PRO A 144 -17.14 -8.26 23.81
C PRO A 144 -17.88 -7.64 25.01
N CYS A 145 -18.99 -6.95 24.74
CA CYS A 145 -19.90 -6.52 25.80
C CYS A 145 -20.62 -7.77 26.30
N GLU A 146 -20.18 -8.31 27.43
CA GLU A 146 -21.01 -9.23 28.21
C GLU A 146 -22.06 -8.40 28.97
N LEU A 147 -23.33 -8.80 28.86
CA LEU A 147 -24.45 -8.29 29.67
C LEU A 147 -24.52 -9.01 31.01
#